data_AF-A0A242JVA3-F1
#
_entry.id   AF-A0A242JVA3-F1
#
_cell.length_a   1.000
_cell.length_b   1.000
_cell.length_c   1.000
_cell.angle_alpha   90.00
_cell.angle_beta   90.00
_cell.angle_gamma   90.00
#
_symmetry.space_group_name_H-M   'P 1'
#
loop_
_entity.id
_entity.type
_entity.pdbx_description
1 polymer ?
#
loop_
_entity_poly.entity_id
_entity_poly.type
_entity_poly.pdbx_seq_one_letter_code
_entity_poly.pdbx_strand_id
1 'polypeptide(L)'
;MDNLSEKTILLYGLSDDRKKLFISLEKGKIKRNDVVIPEERGLQNYTVDAYNLELSDYLKRVVNELRGNHWWQEFLSKWYMKIPQKIPQLPLWQDYLYHLEKNDKNRLEVIYQGTKLIYGGPYYPGFILKRNEELITDFDLHIMRGCKIGIDIARTNPNVSIYFSIDELDMPSVFNKERFEGRLNATSSELRYVYRHWQELKEKVHFFKGKEEVPAPWVAGEYQKAWKRYIPWHEIKRRSQERQTITTNQPMFKEQEKVVNEYLKDHREQQSPRSFTEIRQQAIMSTPSSNLIKEQGNFTHEQLEK
;
A
#
# COMPACT_ATOMS: atom_id res chain seq x y z
N MET A 1 -29.17 -12.81 29.15
CA MET A 1 -28.25 -11.68 29.42
C MET A 1 -27.19 -11.77 28.36
N ASP A 2 -27.34 -10.97 27.31
CA ASP A 2 -26.37 -10.95 26.21
C ASP A 2 -25.03 -10.49 26.77
N ASN A 3 -24.03 -11.36 26.66
CA ASN A 3 -22.65 -11.02 26.91
C ASN A 3 -22.24 -10.08 25.78
N LEU A 4 -22.58 -8.79 25.91
CA LEU A 4 -22.09 -7.70 25.06
C LEU A 4 -20.57 -7.68 25.25
N SER A 5 -19.87 -8.52 24.47
CA SER A 5 -18.43 -8.42 24.35
C SER A 5 -18.12 -6.98 23.98
N GLU A 6 -17.37 -6.31 24.86
CA GLU A 6 -17.09 -4.89 24.78
C GLU A 6 -16.59 -4.54 23.37
N LYS A 7 -17.39 -3.78 22.63
CA LYS A 7 -17.03 -3.36 21.27
C LYS A 7 -15.77 -2.49 21.36
N THR A 8 -14.76 -2.84 20.59
CA THR A 8 -13.52 -2.08 20.48
C THR A 8 -13.56 -1.18 19.26
N ILE A 9 -13.02 0.03 19.37
CA ILE A 9 -12.85 0.93 18.24
C ILE A 9 -11.40 1.11 17.86
N LEU A 10 -11.16 1.34 16.57
CA LEU A 10 -9.90 1.83 16.04
C LEU A 10 -10.11 3.17 15.34
N LEU A 11 -9.28 4.15 15.71
CA LEU A 11 -9.31 5.51 15.19
C LEU A 11 -8.37 5.64 13.98
N TYR A 12 -8.93 6.12 12.89
CA TYR A 12 -8.26 6.40 11.63
C TYR A 12 -8.49 7.85 11.20
N GLY A 13 -7.59 8.39 10.37
CA GLY A 13 -7.54 9.80 10.02
C GLY A 13 -6.16 10.39 10.22
N LEU A 14 -6.00 11.67 9.90
CA LEU A 14 -4.77 12.42 10.20
C LEU A 14 -4.53 12.45 11.72
N SER A 15 -3.27 12.62 12.12
CA SER A 15 -2.87 12.55 13.54
C SER A 15 -3.70 13.50 14.44
N ASP A 16 -3.80 14.76 14.04
CA ASP A 16 -4.54 15.77 14.80
C ASP A 16 -6.04 15.52 14.78
N ASP A 17 -6.56 15.04 13.65
CA ASP A 17 -7.98 14.71 13.50
C ASP A 17 -8.41 13.52 14.35
N ARG A 18 -7.59 12.46 14.42
CA ARG A 18 -7.81 11.34 15.34
C ARG A 18 -7.82 11.81 16.80
N LYS A 19 -6.91 12.72 17.15
CA LYS A 19 -6.84 13.30 18.50
C LYS A 19 -8.08 14.12 18.83
N LYS A 20 -8.54 14.99 17.92
CA LYS A 20 -9.78 15.79 18.08
C LYS A 20 -11.01 14.88 18.23
N LEU A 21 -11.09 13.82 17.41
CA LEU A 21 -12.17 12.84 17.46
C LEU A 21 -12.17 12.08 18.79
N PHE A 22 -11.02 11.57 19.22
CA PHE A 22 -10.86 10.89 20.51
C PHE A 22 -11.33 11.76 21.68
N ILE A 23 -10.85 13.00 21.77
CA ILE A 23 -11.25 13.94 22.84
C ILE A 23 -12.76 14.21 22.80
N SER A 24 -13.37 14.21 21.61
CA SER A 24 -14.81 14.43 21.47
C SER A 24 -15.62 13.22 21.92
N LEU A 25 -15.14 12.00 21.69
CA LEU A 25 -15.75 10.76 22.20
C LEU A 25 -15.60 10.66 23.72
N GLU A 26 -14.38 10.86 24.23
CA GLU A 26 -14.05 10.81 25.66
C GLU A 26 -14.89 11.79 26.48
N LYS A 27 -15.07 13.02 25.98
CA LYS A 27 -15.88 14.05 26.65
C LYS A 27 -17.39 13.91 26.42
N GLY A 28 -17.85 12.80 25.82
CA GLY A 28 -19.26 12.55 25.53
C GLY A 28 -19.90 13.55 24.56
N LYS A 29 -19.09 14.29 23.79
CA LYS A 29 -19.59 15.26 22.79
C LYS A 29 -20.15 14.57 21.55
N ILE A 30 -19.76 13.32 21.32
CA ILE A 30 -20.31 12.42 20.31
C ILE A 30 -21.02 11.30 21.07
N LYS A 31 -22.34 11.21 20.94
CA LYS A 31 -23.14 10.19 21.62
C LYS A 31 -23.19 8.92 20.76
N ARG A 32 -22.53 7.86 21.22
CA ARG A 32 -22.52 6.53 20.60
C ARG A 32 -22.75 5.50 21.69
N ASN A 33 -23.89 4.80 21.65
CA ASN A 33 -24.26 3.81 22.67
C ASN A 33 -23.43 2.52 22.59
N ASP A 34 -22.67 2.37 21.51
CA ASP A 34 -21.88 1.17 21.21
C ASP A 34 -20.40 1.32 21.61
N VAL A 35 -19.99 2.45 22.19
CA VAL A 35 -18.61 2.71 22.58
C VAL A 35 -18.54 3.43 23.91
N VAL A 36 -17.76 2.88 24.84
CA VAL A 36 -17.36 3.54 26.09
C VAL A 36 -15.84 3.65 26.07
N ILE A 37 -15.32 4.86 26.25
CA ILE A 37 -13.87 5.09 26.42
C ILE A 37 -13.61 5.20 27.92
N PRO A 38 -12.93 4.23 28.56
CA PRO A 38 -12.58 4.34 29.98
C PRO A 38 -11.59 5.50 30.20
N GLU A 39 -11.73 6.21 31.34
CA GLU A 39 -10.91 7.38 31.68
C GLU A 39 -9.40 7.09 31.72
N GLU A 40 -9.01 5.84 31.99
CA GLU A 40 -7.61 5.43 32.09
C GLU A 40 -6.93 5.14 30.74
N ARG A 41 -7.70 5.08 29.63
CA ARG A 41 -7.16 4.72 28.31
C ARG A 41 -6.88 5.95 27.47
N GLY A 42 -5.63 6.09 27.02
CA GLY A 42 -5.23 7.15 26.11
C GLY A 42 -5.52 6.84 24.64
N LEU A 43 -5.38 7.85 23.78
CA LEU A 43 -5.54 7.76 22.32
C LEU A 43 -4.81 6.56 21.71
N GLN A 44 -3.58 6.28 22.17
CA GLN A 44 -2.73 5.20 21.67
C GLN A 44 -3.38 3.82 21.79
N ASN A 45 -4.26 3.61 22.77
CA ASN A 45 -4.96 2.33 22.93
C ASN A 45 -5.99 2.07 21.82
N TYR A 46 -6.33 3.09 21.04
CA TYR A 46 -7.32 3.06 19.99
C TYR A 46 -6.73 3.28 18.59
N THR A 47 -5.41 3.28 18.43
CA THR A 47 -4.78 3.44 17.11
C THR A 47 -3.94 2.22 16.76
N VAL A 48 -3.91 1.86 15.48
CA VAL A 48 -3.03 0.79 14.97
C VAL A 48 -1.55 1.17 15.11
N ASP A 49 -1.24 2.46 15.22
CA ASP A 49 0.10 3.00 15.41
C ASP A 49 0.78 2.39 16.63
N ALA A 50 0.07 2.24 17.76
CA ALA A 50 0.63 1.66 18.97
C ALA A 50 1.07 0.20 18.78
N TYR A 51 0.34 -0.56 17.96
CA TYR A 51 0.68 -1.95 17.61
C TYR A 51 1.92 -2.00 16.72
N ASN A 52 2.01 -1.11 15.73
CA ASN A 52 3.20 -0.98 14.90
C ASN A 52 4.43 -0.58 15.73
N LEU A 53 4.30 0.41 16.61
CA LEU A 53 5.39 0.88 17.46
C LEU A 53 5.88 -0.20 18.42
N GLU A 54 4.97 -0.94 19.06
CA GLU A 54 5.34 -2.06 19.93
C GLU A 54 6.09 -3.16 19.15
N LEU A 55 5.69 -3.43 17.91
CA LEU A 55 6.42 -4.35 17.04
C LEU A 55 7.81 -3.80 16.68
N SER A 56 7.94 -2.52 16.31
CA SER A 56 9.24 -1.87 16.06
C SER A 56 10.16 -1.99 17.28
N ASP A 57 9.66 -1.67 18.47
CA ASP A 57 10.42 -1.73 19.72
C ASP A 57 10.86 -3.15 20.05
N TYR A 58 9.97 -4.13 19.85
CA TYR A 58 10.31 -5.54 20.00
C TYR A 58 11.43 -5.96 19.04
N LEU A 59 11.32 -5.60 17.75
CA LEU A 59 12.33 -5.93 16.76
C LEU A 59 13.68 -5.30 17.07
N LYS A 60 13.69 -4.04 17.54
CA LYS A 60 14.89 -3.34 17.96
C LYS A 60 15.59 -4.02 19.15
N ARG A 61 14.82 -4.52 20.13
CA ARG A 61 15.37 -5.33 21.24
C ARG A 61 15.99 -6.63 20.73
N VAL A 62 15.24 -7.38 19.93
CA VAL A 62 15.69 -8.67 19.35
C VAL A 62 16.98 -8.49 18.55
N VAL A 63 17.08 -7.48 17.70
CA VAL A 63 18.28 -7.25 16.89
C VAL A 63 19.53 -7.04 17.73
N ASN A 64 19.41 -6.34 18.86
CA ASN A 64 20.54 -6.14 19.78
C ASN A 64 20.96 -7.42 20.51
N GLU A 65 20.05 -8.39 20.64
CA GLU A 65 20.33 -9.70 21.24
C GLU A 65 20.95 -10.70 20.26
N LEU A 66 20.51 -10.71 19.00
CA LEU A 66 20.90 -11.73 18.01
C LEU A 66 22.38 -11.64 17.56
N ARG A 67 23.00 -10.45 17.65
CA ARG A 67 24.45 -10.19 17.38
C ARG A 67 25.01 -10.80 16.07
N GLY A 68 24.18 -11.11 15.07
CA GLY A 68 24.64 -11.71 13.82
C GLY A 68 23.55 -11.95 12.76
N ASN A 69 23.95 -11.85 11.48
CA ASN A 69 23.04 -11.94 10.32
C ASN A 69 22.30 -13.28 10.22
N HIS A 70 22.95 -14.41 10.52
CA HIS A 70 22.31 -15.72 10.47
C HIS A 70 21.10 -15.81 11.42
N TRP A 71 21.29 -15.34 12.65
CA TRP A 71 20.25 -15.29 13.69
C TRP A 71 19.09 -14.37 13.32
N TRP A 72 19.36 -13.26 12.62
CA TRP A 72 18.32 -12.39 12.07
C TRP A 72 17.45 -13.10 11.04
N GLN A 73 18.07 -13.82 10.09
CA GLN A 73 17.32 -14.58 9.10
C GLN A 73 16.52 -15.73 9.74
N GLU A 74 17.10 -16.41 10.73
CA GLU A 74 16.37 -17.43 11.48
C GLU A 74 15.19 -16.83 12.25
N PHE A 75 15.38 -15.69 12.92
CA PHE A 75 14.30 -14.97 13.58
C PHE A 75 13.16 -14.65 12.62
N LEU A 76 13.45 -14.07 11.45
CA LEU A 76 12.44 -13.76 10.44
C LEU A 76 11.69 -15.00 9.96
N SER A 77 12.30 -16.19 9.95
CA SER A 77 11.59 -17.43 9.57
C SER A 77 10.68 -18.02 10.66
N LYS A 78 10.85 -17.61 11.92
CA LYS A 78 10.17 -18.17 13.09
C LYS A 78 9.62 -17.10 14.03
N TRP A 79 9.37 -15.89 13.52
CA TRP A 79 9.06 -14.72 14.35
C TRP A 79 7.79 -14.93 15.18
N TYR A 80 6.77 -15.58 14.59
CA TYR A 80 5.47 -15.80 15.23
C TYR A 80 5.56 -16.61 16.52
N MET A 81 6.56 -17.51 16.63
CA MET A 81 6.81 -18.28 17.85
C MET A 81 7.55 -17.49 18.93
N LYS A 82 8.23 -16.40 18.55
CA LYS A 82 9.12 -15.63 19.42
C LYS A 82 8.46 -14.37 19.97
N ILE A 83 7.54 -13.77 19.21
CA ILE A 83 6.83 -12.56 19.63
C ILE A 83 5.86 -12.90 20.78
N PRO A 84 5.79 -12.04 21.83
CA PRO A 84 4.81 -12.18 22.91
C PRO A 84 3.39 -12.28 22.37
N GLN A 85 2.64 -13.28 22.81
CA GLN A 85 1.29 -13.53 22.31
C GLN A 85 0.22 -12.62 22.93
N LYS A 86 0.57 -11.85 23.96
CA LYS A 86 -0.32 -10.92 24.64
C LYS A 86 0.45 -9.70 25.10
N ILE A 87 -0.16 -8.54 24.95
CA ILE A 87 0.34 -7.26 25.44
C ILE A 87 -0.85 -6.58 26.11
N PRO A 88 -0.88 -6.46 27.46
CA PRO A 88 -2.08 -6.04 28.20
C PRO A 88 -2.69 -4.72 27.71
N GLN A 89 -1.84 -3.76 27.32
CA GLN A 89 -2.26 -2.45 26.83
C GLN A 89 -2.76 -2.43 25.37
N LEU A 90 -2.60 -3.54 24.63
CA LEU A 90 -2.97 -3.70 23.23
C LEU A 90 -3.97 -4.86 23.07
N PRO A 91 -5.26 -4.64 23.31
CA PRO A 91 -6.27 -5.72 23.37
C PRO A 91 -6.42 -6.50 22.06
N LEU A 92 -6.14 -5.87 20.91
CA LEU A 92 -6.22 -6.50 19.59
C LEU A 92 -4.87 -7.12 19.16
N TRP A 93 -3.91 -7.32 20.08
CA TRP A 93 -2.56 -7.74 19.71
C TRP A 93 -2.54 -9.10 19.02
N GLN A 94 -3.38 -10.04 19.48
CA GLN A 94 -3.50 -11.35 18.83
C GLN A 94 -4.10 -11.26 17.43
N ASP A 95 -5.15 -10.44 17.25
CA ASP A 95 -5.71 -10.18 15.92
C ASP A 95 -4.67 -9.52 15.00
N TYR A 96 -3.87 -8.59 15.55
CA TYR A 96 -2.80 -7.92 14.83
C TYR A 96 -1.72 -8.92 14.36
N LEU A 97 -1.25 -9.80 15.24
CA LEU A 97 -0.28 -10.85 14.88
C LEU A 97 -0.86 -11.84 13.86
N TYR A 98 -2.12 -12.23 14.03
CA TYR A 98 -2.82 -13.10 13.07
C TYR A 98 -2.79 -12.50 11.65
N HIS A 99 -3.11 -11.22 11.50
CA HIS A 99 -3.12 -10.54 10.19
C HIS A 99 -1.71 -10.19 9.67
N LEU A 100 -0.74 -10.08 10.56
CA LEU A 100 0.68 -9.96 10.20
C LEU A 100 1.19 -11.27 9.56
N GLU A 101 0.75 -12.42 10.07
CA GLU A 101 1.11 -13.75 9.56
C GLU A 101 0.29 -14.16 8.33
N LYS A 102 -1.04 -13.98 8.38
CA LYS A 102 -1.99 -14.50 7.39
C LYS A 102 -1.81 -13.90 5.99
N ASN A 103 -1.42 -12.62 5.91
CA ASN A 103 -1.27 -11.92 4.65
C ASN A 103 0.20 -11.92 4.24
N ASP A 104 0.52 -12.57 3.11
CA ASP A 104 1.90 -12.71 2.65
C ASP A 104 2.64 -11.38 2.50
N LYS A 105 1.94 -10.26 2.24
CA LYS A 105 2.55 -8.94 2.11
C LYS A 105 2.89 -8.29 3.46
N ASN A 106 2.34 -8.81 4.54
CA ASN A 106 2.53 -8.32 5.90
C ASN A 106 3.57 -9.14 6.69
N ARG A 107 3.89 -10.34 6.21
CA ARG A 107 4.88 -11.25 6.82
C ARG A 107 6.25 -10.58 6.95
N LEU A 108 6.87 -10.68 8.13
CA LEU A 108 8.13 -9.99 8.44
C LEU A 108 9.28 -10.43 7.53
N GLU A 109 9.34 -11.71 7.19
CA GLU A 109 10.31 -12.26 6.24
C GLU A 109 10.21 -11.63 4.85
N VAL A 110 9.02 -11.21 4.43
CA VAL A 110 8.78 -10.53 3.15
C VAL A 110 9.13 -9.05 3.28
N ILE A 111 8.70 -8.40 4.36
CA ILE A 111 8.94 -6.96 4.59
C ILE A 111 10.44 -6.66 4.76
N TYR A 112 11.13 -7.48 5.53
CA TYR A 112 12.56 -7.32 5.86
C TYR A 112 13.47 -8.14 4.94
N GLN A 113 12.95 -8.65 3.82
CA GLN A 113 13.74 -9.37 2.83
C GLN A 113 14.92 -8.52 2.36
N GLY A 114 16.11 -9.14 2.31
CA GLY A 114 17.35 -8.48 1.86
C GLY A 114 17.98 -7.54 2.88
N THR A 115 17.42 -7.43 4.10
CA THR A 115 18.05 -6.66 5.18
C THR A 115 19.23 -7.44 5.79
N LYS A 116 20.26 -6.72 6.19
CA LYS A 116 21.43 -7.23 6.90
C LYS A 116 21.63 -6.48 8.21
N LEU A 117 21.97 -7.20 9.27
CA LEU A 117 22.47 -6.64 10.50
C LEU A 117 23.88 -6.11 10.33
N ILE A 118 24.08 -4.86 10.75
CA ILE A 118 25.38 -4.22 10.86
C ILE A 118 25.51 -3.52 12.21
N TYR A 119 26.73 -3.34 12.68
CA TYR A 119 26.98 -2.53 13.87
C TYR A 119 26.75 -1.04 13.53
N GLY A 120 25.93 -0.36 14.33
CA GLY A 120 25.53 1.03 14.10
C GLY A 120 26.64 2.07 14.35
N GLY A 121 27.73 1.65 15.01
CA GLY A 121 28.87 2.53 15.28
C GLY A 121 28.59 3.59 16.35
N PRO A 122 29.36 4.69 16.38
CA PRO A 122 29.27 5.69 17.45
C PRO A 122 27.97 6.50 17.43
N TYR A 123 27.26 6.54 16.30
CA TYR A 123 26.00 7.28 16.14
C TYR A 123 24.78 6.50 16.63
N TYR A 124 24.87 5.16 16.67
CA TYR A 124 23.77 4.29 17.06
C TYR A 124 24.28 3.17 17.97
N PRO A 125 24.03 3.24 19.29
CA PRO A 125 24.47 2.20 20.20
C PRO A 125 23.71 0.90 19.89
N GLY A 126 24.40 -0.06 19.26
CA GLY A 126 23.86 -1.40 18.98
C GLY A 126 23.91 -1.79 17.50
N PHE A 127 23.04 -2.73 17.13
CA PHE A 127 22.88 -3.19 15.75
C PHE A 127 21.74 -2.48 15.05
N ILE A 128 21.93 -2.18 13.77
CA ILE A 128 20.92 -1.60 12.88
C ILE A 128 20.75 -2.49 11.65
N LEU A 129 19.71 -2.23 10.87
CA LEU A 129 19.49 -2.91 9.60
C LEU A 129 20.02 -2.06 8.44
N LYS A 130 20.56 -2.74 7.42
CA LYS A 130 20.96 -2.14 6.15
C LYS A 130 20.25 -2.86 5.00
N ARG A 131 19.70 -2.12 4.03
CA ARG A 131 19.13 -2.65 2.79
C ARG A 131 19.48 -1.73 1.62
N ASN A 132 20.16 -2.24 0.60
CA ASN A 132 20.54 -1.47 -0.60
C ASN A 132 21.18 -0.12 -0.28
N GLU A 133 22.20 -0.10 0.60
CA GLU A 133 22.86 1.10 1.12
C GLU A 133 22.05 2.00 2.08
N GLU A 134 20.75 1.79 2.22
CA GLU A 134 19.90 2.51 3.18
C GLU A 134 20.02 1.91 4.59
N LEU A 135 20.20 2.78 5.59
CA LEU A 135 20.18 2.41 7.00
C LEU A 135 18.76 2.50 7.55
N ILE A 136 18.36 1.46 8.27
CA ILE A 136 17.05 1.35 8.91
C ILE A 136 17.29 1.25 10.41
N THR A 137 17.04 2.35 11.11
CA THR A 137 17.30 2.52 12.55
C THR A 137 16.06 2.35 13.41
N ASP A 138 14.89 2.65 12.83
CA ASP A 138 13.61 2.73 13.54
C ASP A 138 12.79 1.45 13.41
N PHE A 139 13.28 0.47 12.64
CA PHE A 139 12.65 -0.83 12.41
C PHE A 139 11.19 -0.68 11.92
N ASP A 140 10.93 0.35 11.13
CA ASP A 140 9.59 0.83 10.76
C ASP A 140 9.13 0.35 9.36
N LEU A 141 9.89 -0.53 8.71
CA LEU A 141 9.55 -1.03 7.37
C LEU A 141 8.14 -1.61 7.26
N HIS A 142 7.63 -2.15 8.36
CA HIS A 142 6.30 -2.73 8.41
C HIS A 142 5.18 -1.70 8.57
N ILE A 143 5.44 -0.48 9.04
CA ILE A 143 4.39 0.50 9.40
C ILE A 143 3.42 0.75 8.25
N MET A 144 3.92 0.96 7.02
CA MET A 144 3.05 1.23 5.86
C MET A 144 2.15 0.04 5.48
N ARG A 145 2.51 -1.17 5.87
CA ARG A 145 1.69 -2.38 5.72
C ARG A 145 0.78 -2.54 6.93
N GLY A 146 1.34 -2.47 8.12
CA GLY A 146 0.65 -2.64 9.39
C GLY A 146 -0.43 -1.59 9.65
N CYS A 147 -0.34 -0.41 9.04
CA CYS A 147 -1.40 0.59 9.12
C CYS A 147 -2.76 0.11 8.56
N LYS A 148 -2.75 -0.90 7.67
CA LYS A 148 -3.96 -1.55 7.13
C LYS A 148 -4.43 -2.75 7.95
N ILE A 149 -3.59 -3.28 8.85
CA ILE A 149 -3.93 -4.45 9.67
C ILE A 149 -5.16 -4.14 10.53
N GLY A 150 -5.26 -2.95 11.14
CA GLY A 150 -6.46 -2.58 11.89
C GLY A 150 -7.75 -2.63 11.06
N ILE A 151 -7.67 -2.37 9.75
CA ILE A 151 -8.79 -2.52 8.83
C ILE A 151 -9.11 -4.01 8.58
N ASP A 152 -8.08 -4.84 8.41
CA ASP A 152 -8.26 -6.28 8.28
C ASP A 152 -8.83 -6.93 9.55
N ILE A 153 -8.42 -6.46 10.73
CA ILE A 153 -9.01 -6.85 12.02
C ILE A 153 -10.50 -6.53 12.02
N ALA A 154 -10.89 -5.30 11.68
CA ALA A 154 -12.31 -4.93 11.60
C ALA A 154 -13.07 -5.81 10.60
N ARG A 155 -12.47 -6.22 9.47
CA ARG A 155 -13.13 -7.13 8.52
C ARG A 155 -13.46 -8.47 9.16
N THR A 156 -12.53 -9.06 9.90
CA THR A 156 -12.68 -10.43 10.45
C THR A 156 -13.26 -10.50 11.86
N ASN A 157 -13.13 -9.45 12.66
CA ASN A 157 -13.63 -9.40 14.04
C ASN A 157 -14.95 -8.59 14.07
N PRO A 158 -16.09 -9.19 14.46
CA PRO A 158 -17.38 -8.50 14.51
C PRO A 158 -17.48 -7.45 15.63
N ASN A 159 -16.58 -7.51 16.62
CA ASN A 159 -16.58 -6.62 17.78
C ASN A 159 -15.67 -5.41 17.59
N VAL A 160 -15.10 -5.23 16.39
CA VAL A 160 -14.21 -4.11 16.08
C VAL A 160 -14.84 -3.20 15.05
N SER A 161 -14.98 -1.93 15.41
CA SER A 161 -15.41 -0.86 14.51
C SER A 161 -14.26 0.12 14.24
N ILE A 162 -14.33 0.81 13.11
CA ILE A 162 -13.37 1.85 12.72
C ILE A 162 -14.07 3.20 12.72
N TYR A 163 -13.47 4.17 13.39
CA TYR A 163 -13.94 5.54 13.43
C TYR A 163 -12.94 6.38 12.66
N PHE A 164 -13.34 6.86 11.49
CA PHE A 164 -12.45 7.49 10.51
C PHE A 164 -12.76 9.00 10.42
N SER A 165 -11.87 9.84 10.92
CA SER A 165 -11.99 11.29 10.72
C SER A 165 -11.48 11.70 9.34
N ILE A 166 -12.26 12.54 8.64
CA ILE A 166 -11.97 13.05 7.29
C ILE A 166 -11.93 14.57 7.21
N ASP A 167 -11.75 15.26 8.35
CA ASP A 167 -11.85 16.73 8.46
C ASP A 167 -10.86 17.48 7.58
N GLU A 168 -9.56 17.24 7.78
CA GLU A 168 -8.49 17.98 7.11
C GLU A 168 -7.85 17.15 5.98
N LEU A 169 -8.52 16.09 5.55
CA LEU A 169 -8.01 15.21 4.52
C LEU A 169 -8.10 15.87 3.13
N ASP A 170 -6.96 16.14 2.53
CA ASP A 170 -6.86 16.57 1.13
C ASP A 170 -7.24 15.42 0.18
N MET A 171 -8.53 15.36 -0.14
CA MET A 171 -9.15 14.32 -0.97
C MET A 171 -8.56 14.26 -2.40
N PRO A 172 -8.28 15.37 -3.11
CA PRO A 172 -7.49 15.34 -4.34
C PRO A 172 -6.19 14.52 -4.22
N SER A 173 -5.37 14.77 -3.19
CA SER A 173 -4.14 14.03 -2.92
C SER A 173 -4.38 12.54 -2.58
N VAL A 174 -5.56 12.18 -2.07
CA VAL A 174 -5.94 10.78 -1.88
C VAL A 174 -5.96 10.02 -3.19
N PHE A 175 -6.32 10.64 -4.31
CA PHE A 175 -6.38 9.93 -5.60
C PHE A 175 -5.02 9.81 -6.29
N ASN A 176 -4.20 10.86 -6.22
CA ASN A 176 -2.98 10.98 -7.02
C ASN A 176 -1.79 10.16 -6.48
N LYS A 177 -1.89 9.63 -5.25
CA LYS A 177 -0.77 8.95 -4.55
C LYS A 177 0.52 9.77 -4.54
N GLU A 178 0.39 11.09 -4.56
CA GLU A 178 1.53 11.98 -4.49
C GLU A 178 2.31 11.71 -3.20
N ARG A 179 3.63 11.76 -3.32
CA ARG A 179 4.53 11.62 -2.17
C ARG A 179 4.66 12.99 -1.55
N PHE A 180 4.19 13.15 -0.32
CA PHE A 180 4.47 14.35 0.45
C PHE A 180 5.83 14.14 1.14
N GLU A 181 6.80 15.02 0.87
CA GLU A 181 8.17 14.90 1.42
C GLU A 181 8.81 13.52 1.19
N GLY A 182 8.54 12.90 0.03
CA GLY A 182 9.05 11.56 -0.30
C GLY A 182 8.31 10.40 0.40
N ARG A 183 7.39 10.67 1.33
CA ARG A 183 6.59 9.67 2.07
C ARG A 183 5.19 9.52 1.49
N LEU A 184 4.66 8.30 1.57
CA LEU A 184 3.26 8.04 1.21
C LEU A 184 2.37 8.41 2.39
N ASN A 185 1.33 9.20 2.14
CA ASN A 185 0.31 9.49 3.13
C ASN A 185 -0.42 8.18 3.53
N ALA A 186 -0.19 7.72 4.76
CA ALA A 186 -0.74 6.47 5.30
C ALA A 186 -2.28 6.53 5.30
N THR A 187 -2.85 7.63 5.79
CA THR A 187 -4.30 7.90 5.84
C THR A 187 -4.94 7.83 4.45
N SER A 188 -4.32 8.43 3.43
CA SER A 188 -4.80 8.31 2.05
C SER A 188 -4.77 6.86 1.56
N SER A 189 -3.74 6.10 1.96
CA SER A 189 -3.66 4.68 1.62
C SER A 189 -4.68 3.82 2.35
N GLU A 190 -5.02 4.15 3.58
CA GLU A 190 -6.02 3.50 4.41
C GLU A 190 -7.42 3.77 3.86
N LEU A 191 -7.74 5.03 3.54
CA LEU A 191 -9.04 5.38 2.97
C LEU A 191 -9.30 4.66 1.64
N ARG A 192 -8.30 4.60 0.76
CA ARG A 192 -8.38 3.79 -0.47
C ARG A 192 -8.53 2.30 -0.19
N TYR A 193 -7.97 1.81 0.92
CA TYR A 193 -8.11 0.41 1.33
C TYR A 193 -9.54 0.13 1.81
N VAL A 194 -10.10 0.99 2.68
CA VAL A 194 -11.51 0.92 3.08
C VAL A 194 -12.43 0.93 1.87
N TYR A 195 -12.22 1.84 0.92
CA TYR A 195 -13.03 1.90 -0.31
C TYR A 195 -13.07 0.57 -1.07
N ARG A 196 -11.91 -0.08 -1.25
CA ARG A 196 -11.82 -1.36 -1.97
C ARG A 196 -12.47 -2.53 -1.23
N HIS A 197 -12.61 -2.43 0.09
CA HIS A 197 -13.22 -3.46 0.94
C HIS A 197 -14.57 -3.01 1.51
N TRP A 198 -15.20 -1.99 0.90
CA TRP A 198 -16.37 -1.33 1.47
C TRP A 198 -17.56 -2.28 1.70
N GLN A 199 -17.76 -3.28 0.84
CA GLN A 199 -18.84 -4.26 1.00
C GLN A 199 -18.77 -5.03 2.33
N GLU A 200 -17.56 -5.33 2.80
CA GLU A 200 -17.32 -6.04 4.06
C GLU A 200 -17.29 -5.08 5.27
N LEU A 201 -17.09 -3.79 5.02
CA LEU A 201 -16.77 -2.78 6.03
C LEU A 201 -17.90 -1.77 6.30
N LYS A 202 -18.93 -1.71 5.44
CA LYS A 202 -19.95 -0.65 5.47
C LYS A 202 -20.68 -0.48 6.81
N GLU A 203 -20.87 -1.57 7.56
CA GLU A 203 -21.53 -1.54 8.88
C GLU A 203 -20.54 -1.37 10.04
N LYS A 204 -19.23 -1.35 9.75
CA LYS A 204 -18.15 -1.32 10.75
C LYS A 204 -17.34 -0.04 10.71
N VAL A 205 -17.35 0.68 9.60
CA VAL A 205 -16.58 1.93 9.43
C VAL A 205 -17.53 3.12 9.44
N HIS A 206 -17.31 3.99 10.42
CA HIS A 206 -18.06 5.22 10.64
C HIS A 206 -17.17 6.41 10.30
N PHE A 207 -17.64 7.28 9.40
CA PHE A 207 -16.89 8.47 8.99
C PHE A 207 -17.34 9.69 9.78
N PHE A 208 -16.40 10.54 10.17
CA PHE A 208 -16.66 11.72 10.97
C PHE A 208 -16.12 12.99 10.31
N LYS A 209 -16.94 14.05 10.35
CA LYS A 209 -16.52 15.42 10.10
C LYS A 209 -16.83 16.26 11.35
N GLY A 210 -15.78 16.64 12.08
CA GLY A 210 -15.84 17.25 13.39
C GLY A 210 -16.45 16.29 14.42
N LYS A 211 -17.69 16.55 14.81
CA LYS A 211 -18.44 15.72 15.78
C LYS A 211 -19.62 15.00 15.14
N GLU A 212 -19.81 15.16 13.84
CA GLU A 212 -20.95 14.59 13.11
C GLU A 212 -20.49 13.37 12.35
N GLU A 213 -21.24 12.28 12.50
CA GLU A 213 -21.10 11.11 11.65
C GLU A 213 -21.67 11.44 10.27
N VAL A 214 -20.89 11.21 9.22
CA VAL A 214 -21.23 11.51 7.84
C VAL A 214 -21.22 10.23 7.00
N PRO A 215 -21.95 10.19 5.87
CA PRO A 215 -21.84 9.07 4.94
C PRO A 215 -20.41 8.92 4.42
N ALA A 216 -20.05 7.71 3.98
CA ALA A 216 -18.77 7.47 3.34
C ALA A 216 -18.58 8.38 2.09
N PRO A 217 -17.35 8.84 1.79
CA PRO A 217 -17.08 9.81 0.71
C PRO A 217 -17.55 9.40 -0.70
N TRP A 218 -17.75 8.11 -0.93
CA TRP A 218 -18.26 7.53 -2.18
C TRP A 218 -19.76 7.25 -2.18
N VAL A 219 -20.42 7.34 -1.01
CA VAL A 219 -21.87 7.19 -0.87
C VAL A 219 -22.54 8.55 -1.08
N ALA A 220 -22.07 9.59 -0.40
CA ALA A 220 -22.58 10.95 -0.53
C ALA A 220 -21.45 11.99 -0.39
N GLY A 221 -21.75 13.24 -0.73
CA GLY A 221 -20.82 14.36 -0.62
C GLY A 221 -20.11 14.72 -1.93
N GLU A 222 -19.20 15.68 -1.86
CA GLU A 222 -18.57 16.33 -3.02
C GLU A 222 -17.70 15.39 -3.86
N TYR A 223 -17.04 14.42 -3.24
CA TYR A 223 -16.11 13.51 -3.91
C TYR A 223 -16.74 12.24 -4.46
N GLN A 224 -18.07 12.08 -4.39
CA GLN A 224 -18.76 10.87 -4.83
C GLN A 224 -18.43 10.50 -6.29
N LYS A 225 -18.42 11.50 -7.18
CA LYS A 225 -18.10 11.31 -8.60
C LYS A 225 -16.62 10.95 -8.82
N ALA A 226 -15.71 11.51 -8.02
CA ALA A 226 -14.28 11.22 -8.10
C ALA A 226 -14.00 9.77 -7.69
N TRP A 227 -14.60 9.31 -6.58
CA TRP A 227 -14.48 7.91 -6.14
C TRP A 227 -15.04 6.91 -7.15
N LYS A 228 -16.16 7.22 -7.82
CA LYS A 228 -16.69 6.35 -8.90
C LYS A 228 -15.74 6.21 -10.09
N ARG A 229 -14.86 7.20 -10.33
CA ARG A 229 -13.85 7.19 -11.39
C ARG A 229 -12.52 6.59 -10.94
N TYR A 230 -12.32 6.40 -9.64
CA TYR A 230 -11.08 5.86 -9.10
C TYR A 230 -10.91 4.39 -9.50
N ILE A 231 -9.86 4.11 -10.28
CA ILE A 231 -9.48 2.74 -10.66
C ILE A 231 -8.22 2.36 -9.87
N PRO A 232 -8.25 1.29 -9.07
CA PRO A 232 -7.07 0.79 -8.39
C PRO A 232 -5.92 0.48 -9.37
N TRP A 233 -4.70 0.89 -9.02
CA TRP A 233 -3.52 0.71 -9.89
C TRP A 233 -3.28 -0.73 -10.38
N HIS A 234 -3.55 -1.74 -9.56
CA HIS A 234 -3.39 -3.13 -9.97
C HIS A 234 -4.36 -3.50 -11.10
N GLU A 235 -5.55 -2.91 -11.10
CA GLU A 235 -6.54 -3.08 -12.16
C GLU A 235 -6.12 -2.33 -13.43
N ILE A 236 -5.54 -1.14 -13.30
CA ILE A 236 -4.91 -0.42 -14.42
C ILE A 236 -3.80 -1.27 -15.04
N LYS A 237 -2.89 -1.81 -14.21
CA LYS A 237 -1.79 -2.67 -14.67
C LYS A 237 -2.30 -3.93 -15.38
N ARG A 238 -3.32 -4.58 -14.82
CA ARG A 238 -3.97 -5.75 -15.42
C ARG A 238 -4.57 -5.41 -16.79
N ARG A 239 -5.36 -4.33 -16.89
CA ARG A 239 -5.96 -3.87 -18.15
C ARG A 239 -4.91 -3.53 -19.21
N SER A 240 -3.77 -2.95 -18.81
CA SER A 240 -2.65 -2.68 -19.71
C SER A 240 -1.97 -3.97 -20.21
N GLN A 241 -1.78 -4.96 -19.34
CA GLN A 241 -1.23 -6.27 -19.70
C GLN A 241 -2.18 -7.04 -20.64
N GLU A 242 -3.48 -6.96 -20.41
CA GLU A 242 -4.53 -7.55 -21.26
C GLU A 242 -4.58 -6.87 -22.64
N ARG A 243 -4.41 -5.54 -22.71
CA ARG A 243 -4.33 -4.83 -24.00
C ARG A 243 -3.07 -5.20 -24.78
N GLN A 244 -1.92 -5.33 -24.13
CA GLN A 244 -0.67 -5.75 -24.79
C GLN A 244 -0.76 -7.17 -25.35
N THR A 245 -1.45 -8.09 -24.66
CA THR A 245 -1.67 -9.47 -25.14
C THR A 245 -2.65 -9.53 -26.31
N ILE A 246 -3.63 -8.61 -26.40
CA ILE A 246 -4.53 -8.50 -27.56
C ILE A 246 -3.80 -7.90 -28.77
N THR A 247 -2.99 -6.85 -28.60
CA THR A 247 -2.22 -6.23 -29.71
C THR A 247 -1.19 -7.20 -30.30
N THR A 248 -0.51 -8.00 -29.46
CA THR A 248 0.48 -8.99 -29.91
C THR A 248 -0.16 -10.17 -30.66
N ASN A 249 -1.46 -10.41 -30.49
CA ASN A 249 -2.21 -11.47 -31.15
C ASN A 249 -3.03 -10.99 -32.37
N GLN A 250 -2.93 -9.71 -32.76
CA GLN A 250 -3.50 -9.27 -34.03
C GLN A 250 -2.74 -9.91 -35.22
N PRO A 251 -3.46 -10.46 -36.22
CA PRO A 251 -2.84 -11.20 -37.33
C PRO A 251 -1.83 -10.36 -38.12
N MET A 252 -2.04 -9.05 -38.17
CA MET A 252 -1.19 -8.10 -38.88
C MET A 252 0.26 -8.02 -38.32
N PHE A 253 0.45 -8.21 -37.01
CA PHE A 253 1.80 -8.21 -36.40
C PHE A 253 2.54 -9.54 -36.59
N LYS A 254 1.81 -10.66 -36.64
CA LYS A 254 2.41 -11.99 -36.91
C LYS A 254 2.86 -12.14 -38.36
N GLU A 255 2.17 -11.50 -39.31
CA GLU A 255 2.62 -11.42 -40.71
C GLU A 255 3.87 -10.56 -40.86
N GLN A 256 3.94 -9.39 -40.20
CA GLN A 256 5.13 -8.54 -40.23
C GLN A 256 6.36 -9.22 -39.57
N GLU A 257 6.18 -9.95 -38.47
CA GLU A 257 7.26 -10.75 -37.87
C GLU A 257 7.72 -11.92 -38.75
N LYS A 258 6.80 -12.55 -39.50
CA LYS A 258 7.17 -13.59 -40.47
C LYS A 258 7.99 -13.02 -41.62
N VAL A 259 7.55 -11.91 -42.21
CA VAL A 259 8.23 -11.25 -43.33
C VAL A 259 9.63 -10.77 -42.92
N VAL A 260 9.79 -10.20 -41.72
CA VAL A 260 11.10 -9.77 -41.21
C VAL A 260 12.02 -10.97 -40.93
N ASN A 261 11.49 -12.07 -40.41
CA ASN A 261 12.29 -13.28 -40.14
C ASN A 261 12.66 -14.06 -41.40
N GLU A 262 11.83 -14.04 -42.45
CA GLU A 262 12.19 -14.57 -43.78
C GLU A 262 13.27 -13.71 -44.44
N TYR A 263 13.14 -12.38 -44.39
CA TYR A 263 14.15 -11.46 -44.92
C TYR A 263 15.52 -11.64 -44.23
N LEU A 264 15.52 -11.86 -42.91
CA LEU A 264 16.74 -12.13 -42.12
C LEU A 264 17.32 -13.53 -42.33
N LYS A 265 16.53 -14.50 -42.82
CA LYS A 265 17.02 -15.83 -43.18
C LYS A 265 17.77 -15.81 -44.51
N ASP A 266 17.25 -15.11 -45.51
CA ASP A 266 17.87 -15.04 -46.85
C ASP A 266 19.18 -14.23 -46.87
N HIS A 267 19.38 -13.34 -45.90
CA HIS A 267 20.57 -12.47 -45.85
C HIS A 267 21.67 -12.96 -44.87
N ARG A 268 21.59 -14.20 -44.37
CA ARG A 268 22.63 -14.77 -43.48
C ARG A 268 23.84 -15.35 -44.19
N GLU A 269 23.79 -15.60 -45.49
CA GLU A 269 24.89 -16.23 -46.23
C GLU A 269 25.79 -15.24 -46.99
N GLN A 270 25.51 -13.94 -46.95
CA GLN A 270 26.34 -12.94 -47.62
C GLN A 270 26.65 -11.74 -46.71
N GLN A 271 27.91 -11.72 -46.24
CA GLN A 271 28.70 -10.56 -45.77
C GLN A 271 28.81 -10.24 -44.26
N SER A 272 30.06 -9.90 -43.91
CA SER A 272 30.74 -9.32 -42.73
C SER A 272 29.89 -8.59 -41.65
N PRO A 273 30.33 -8.52 -40.37
CA PRO A 273 29.49 -8.19 -39.24
C PRO A 273 29.15 -6.69 -39.19
N ARG A 274 28.02 -6.32 -39.77
CA ARG A 274 27.33 -5.05 -39.43
C ARG A 274 26.46 -5.25 -38.20
N SER A 275 26.34 -4.21 -37.39
CA SER A 275 25.60 -4.29 -36.13
C SER A 275 24.11 -4.55 -36.40
N PHE A 276 23.50 -5.40 -35.57
CA PHE A 276 22.08 -5.81 -35.66
C PHE A 276 21.10 -4.62 -35.82
N THR A 277 21.50 -3.45 -35.34
CA THR A 277 20.73 -2.20 -35.37
C THR A 277 20.61 -1.62 -36.78
N GLU A 278 21.66 -1.72 -37.61
CA GLU A 278 21.68 -1.19 -38.98
C GLU A 278 20.84 -2.05 -39.93
N ILE A 279 20.92 -3.37 -39.79
CA ILE A 279 20.13 -4.33 -40.57
C ILE A 279 18.63 -4.13 -40.31
N ARG A 280 18.26 -3.89 -39.04
CA ARG A 280 16.87 -3.66 -38.65
C ARG A 280 16.31 -2.34 -39.22
N GLN A 281 17.12 -1.29 -39.28
CA GLN A 281 16.70 0.00 -39.87
C GLN A 281 16.52 -0.10 -41.39
N GLN A 282 17.40 -0.80 -42.10
CA GLN A 282 17.27 -0.99 -43.55
C GLN A 282 16.06 -1.86 -43.93
N ALA A 283 15.77 -2.92 -43.17
CA ALA A 283 14.59 -3.76 -43.39
C ALA A 283 13.29 -2.96 -43.23
N ILE A 284 13.22 -2.05 -42.24
CA ILE A 284 12.04 -1.19 -42.02
C ILE A 284 11.86 -0.21 -43.19
N MET A 285 12.95 0.39 -43.70
CA MET A 285 12.90 1.35 -44.81
C MET A 285 12.58 0.73 -46.18
N SER A 286 12.80 -0.57 -46.34
CA SER A 286 12.56 -1.30 -47.61
C SER A 286 11.12 -1.80 -47.76
N THR A 287 10.29 -1.66 -46.72
CA THR A 287 8.88 -2.08 -46.76
C THR A 287 7.99 -1.01 -47.42
N PRO A 288 7.03 -1.40 -48.30
CA PRO A 288 6.18 -0.46 -49.05
C PRO A 288 5.35 0.48 -48.16
N SER A 289 5.13 0.12 -46.89
CA SER A 289 4.32 0.89 -45.94
C SER A 289 5.03 2.12 -45.37
N SER A 290 6.35 2.25 -45.53
CA SER A 290 7.11 3.39 -44.97
C SER A 290 6.92 4.69 -45.75
N ASN A 291 6.51 4.62 -47.02
CA ASN A 291 6.21 5.81 -47.83
C ASN A 291 4.85 6.45 -47.51
N LEU A 292 3.94 5.73 -46.84
CA LEU A 292 2.63 6.26 -46.42
C LEU A 292 2.69 7.04 -45.09
N ILE A 293 3.75 6.88 -44.29
CA ILE A 293 3.88 7.53 -42.97
C ILE A 293 4.43 8.96 -43.08
N LYS A 294 5.06 9.34 -44.19
CA LYS A 294 5.56 10.71 -44.40
C LYS A 294 4.47 11.74 -44.67
N GLU A 295 3.25 11.34 -45.05
CA GLU A 295 2.17 12.30 -45.39
C GLU A 295 1.21 12.61 -44.22
N GLN A 296 1.33 11.97 -43.05
CA GLN A 296 0.43 12.22 -41.91
C GLN A 296 1.09 12.93 -40.71
N GLY A 297 2.34 13.37 -40.86
CA GLY A 297 3.06 14.14 -39.84
C GLY A 297 2.86 15.65 -39.97
N ASN A 298 1.64 16.16 -39.84
CA ASN A 298 1.36 17.59 -39.62
C ASN A 298 -0.04 17.78 -39.05
N PHE A 299 -0.21 17.59 -37.73
CA PHE A 299 -1.28 18.26 -36.99
C PHE A 299 -0.72 18.78 -35.67
N THR A 300 -0.77 20.10 -35.54
CA THR A 300 -0.20 20.92 -34.49
C THR A 300 -1.01 20.91 -33.20
N HIS A 301 -0.29 21.28 -32.15
CA HIS A 301 -0.61 21.33 -30.74
C HIS A 301 -1.62 22.46 -30.42
N GLU A 302 -2.90 22.31 -30.76
CA GLU A 302 -3.94 23.29 -30.39
C GLU A 302 -5.33 22.64 -30.40
N GLN A 303 -5.72 21.90 -29.34
CA GLN A 303 -7.12 21.49 -29.10
C GLN A 303 -7.39 20.82 -27.74
N LEU A 304 -6.75 21.28 -26.67
CA LEU A 304 -7.10 20.89 -25.29
C LEU A 304 -7.28 22.11 -24.38
N GLU A 305 -8.14 23.04 -24.80
CA GLU A 305 -8.83 23.95 -23.88
C GLU A 305 -10.27 24.14 -24.38
N LYS A 306 -11.22 23.45 -23.75
CA LYS A 306 -12.61 23.87 -23.52
C LYS A 306 -13.32 22.92 -22.55
#